data_AF-A0A7W2L6T1-F1
#
_entry.id   AF-A0A7W2L6T1-F1
#
_cell.length_a   1.000
_cell.length_b   1.000
_cell.length_c   1.000
_cell.angle_alpha   90.00
_cell.angle_beta   90.00
_cell.angle_gamma   90.00
#
_symmetry.space_group_name_H-M   'P 1'
#
loop_
_entity.id
_entity.type
_entity.pdbx_description
1 polymer ?
#
loop_
_entity_poly.entity_id
_entity_poly.type
_entity_poly.pdbx_seq_one_letter_code
_entity_poly.pdbx_strand_id
1 'polypeptide(L)'
;MKYIAALAVALSLAGCASEQQTWKATATTDEFTDKTTMMVTTGDLGTPNWIVTQPLHFYPVVRKEGSEIYVGIMSGGRFKVPVGTVQLRIDQNEAWTISPQETPVSMAPSIPLAPLVGLQGEQAALVNNAQEQAMKSTSQLMSPYTVTGGDKAKQILKQMVSGHLIKYRTVGINQAASTTGEAVIDPSLVKSLREIGIEPNSL
;
A
#
# COMPACT_ATOMS: atom_id res chain seq x y z
N MET A 1 -31.10 -40.48 -42.91
CA MET A 1 -31.25 -39.49 -41.83
C MET A 1 -30.78 -40.10 -40.50
N LYS A 2 -29.48 -40.05 -40.18
CA LYS A 2 -28.92 -40.54 -38.90
C LYS A 2 -27.60 -39.80 -38.58
N TYR A 3 -27.63 -38.47 -38.48
CA TYR A 3 -26.47 -37.69 -38.03
C TYR A 3 -26.94 -36.40 -37.33
N ILE A 4 -27.58 -36.51 -36.16
CA ILE A 4 -27.99 -35.31 -35.40
C ILE A 4 -27.56 -35.37 -33.91
N ALA A 5 -26.98 -36.47 -33.42
CA ALA A 5 -26.69 -36.63 -31.99
C ALA A 5 -25.23 -36.42 -31.57
N ALA A 6 -24.48 -35.50 -32.20
CA ALA A 6 -23.06 -35.29 -31.88
C ALA A 6 -22.64 -33.82 -31.71
N LEU A 7 -23.58 -32.89 -31.48
CA LEU A 7 -23.28 -31.44 -31.47
C LEU A 7 -23.64 -30.71 -30.16
N ALA A 8 -23.63 -31.39 -29.01
CA ALA A 8 -24.11 -30.80 -27.75
C ALA A 8 -23.09 -30.79 -26.58
N VAL A 9 -21.82 -31.14 -26.78
CA VAL A 9 -20.82 -31.25 -25.68
C VAL A 9 -19.69 -30.20 -25.75
N ALA A 10 -19.69 -29.31 -26.75
CA ALA A 10 -18.59 -28.35 -26.94
C ALA A 10 -18.74 -27.00 -26.20
N LEU A 11 -19.77 -26.80 -25.37
CA LEU A 11 -20.14 -25.49 -24.81
C LEU A 11 -19.85 -25.29 -23.32
N SER A 12 -19.17 -26.21 -22.63
CA SER A 12 -18.96 -26.14 -21.18
C SER A 12 -17.55 -25.71 -20.71
N LEU A 13 -16.72 -25.12 -21.59
CA LEU A 13 -15.39 -24.61 -21.24
C LEU A 13 -15.34 -23.08 -21.09
N ALA A 14 -16.45 -22.44 -20.70
CA ALA A 14 -16.39 -21.10 -20.13
C ALA A 14 -15.75 -21.22 -18.73
N GLY A 15 -14.42 -21.30 -18.70
CA GLY A 15 -13.65 -21.21 -17.48
C GLY A 15 -14.12 -19.96 -16.72
N CYS A 16 -14.34 -20.12 -15.43
CA CYS A 16 -14.49 -19.00 -14.52
C CYS A 16 -13.25 -18.12 -14.70
N ALA A 17 -13.34 -17.08 -15.51
CA ALA A 17 -12.36 -16.01 -15.52
C ALA A 17 -12.52 -15.32 -14.17
N SER A 18 -11.81 -15.83 -13.16
CA SER A 18 -11.56 -15.08 -11.94
C SER A 18 -11.01 -13.75 -12.39
N GLU A 19 -11.74 -12.66 -12.14
CA GLU A 19 -11.29 -11.31 -12.44
C GLU A 19 -9.89 -11.15 -11.85
N GLN A 20 -8.90 -11.12 -12.73
CA GLN A 20 -7.50 -11.10 -12.31
C GLN A 20 -7.28 -9.76 -11.62
N GLN A 21 -6.82 -9.79 -10.37
CA GLN A 21 -6.45 -8.59 -9.64
C GLN A 21 -5.45 -7.78 -10.47
N THR A 22 -5.86 -6.61 -10.94
CA THR A 22 -5.01 -5.73 -11.75
C THR A 22 -4.54 -4.55 -10.92
N TRP A 23 -3.27 -4.21 -11.07
CA TRP A 23 -2.69 -2.99 -10.53
C TRP A 23 -3.21 -1.77 -11.28
N LYS A 24 -3.52 -0.71 -10.54
CA LYS A 24 -4.07 0.54 -11.06
C LYS A 24 -3.42 1.77 -10.44
N ALA A 25 -3.16 2.75 -11.28
CA ALA A 25 -2.83 4.10 -10.88
C ALA A 25 -4.09 4.84 -10.43
N THR A 26 -3.97 5.57 -9.32
CA THR A 26 -4.99 6.47 -8.82
C THR A 26 -4.31 7.77 -8.38
N ALA A 27 -5.00 8.88 -8.57
CA ALA A 27 -4.55 10.19 -8.15
C ALA A 27 -5.59 10.78 -7.20
N THR A 28 -5.12 11.39 -6.12
CA THR A 28 -5.98 12.11 -5.18
C THR A 28 -5.35 13.45 -4.92
N THR A 29 -6.11 14.52 -5.19
CA THR A 29 -5.71 15.88 -4.86
C THR A 29 -6.38 16.27 -3.55
N ASP A 30 -5.57 16.67 -2.58
CA ASP A 30 -6.06 17.25 -1.35
C ASP A 30 -6.59 18.67 -1.63
N GLU A 31 -7.89 18.90 -1.39
CA GLU A 31 -8.57 20.16 -1.72
C GLU A 31 -8.15 21.34 -0.84
N PHE A 32 -7.44 21.11 0.27
CA PHE A 32 -6.99 22.16 1.19
C PHE A 32 -5.54 22.59 0.92
N THR A 33 -4.74 21.70 0.34
CA THR A 33 -3.30 21.92 0.11
C THR A 33 -2.90 21.92 -1.37
N ASP A 34 -3.84 21.60 -2.26
CA ASP A 34 -3.63 21.41 -3.71
C ASP A 34 -2.53 20.38 -4.04
N LYS A 35 -2.19 19.51 -3.09
CA LYS A 35 -1.18 18.47 -3.27
C LYS A 35 -1.82 17.24 -3.91
N THR A 36 -1.37 16.91 -5.11
CA THR A 36 -1.71 15.65 -5.76
C THR A 36 -0.78 14.53 -5.29
N THR A 37 -1.38 13.51 -4.69
CA THR A 37 -0.72 12.23 -4.40
C THR A 37 -1.08 11.24 -5.49
N MET A 38 -0.08 10.55 -6.03
CA MET A 38 -0.29 9.45 -6.97
C MET A 38 0.09 8.11 -6.32
N MET A 39 -0.73 7.09 -6.55
CA MET A 39 -0.47 5.75 -6.03
C MET A 39 -0.86 4.67 -7.02
N VAL A 40 -0.13 3.55 -6.97
CA VAL A 40 -0.42 2.31 -7.68
C VAL A 40 -0.72 1.24 -6.65
N THR A 41 -1.88 0.61 -6.75
CA THR A 41 -2.31 -0.46 -5.85
C THR A 41 -3.23 -1.44 -6.58
N THR A 42 -3.63 -2.50 -5.90
CA THR A 42 -4.58 -3.51 -6.37
C THR A 42 -5.83 -3.50 -5.48
N GLY A 43 -6.90 -4.17 -5.89
CA GLY A 43 -8.16 -4.25 -5.16
C GLY A 43 -8.87 -5.59 -5.37
N ASP A 44 -9.92 -5.84 -4.59
CA ASP A 44 -10.70 -7.09 -4.70
C ASP A 44 -11.61 -7.08 -5.94
N LEU A 45 -12.05 -5.89 -6.34
CA LEU A 45 -12.91 -5.67 -7.50
C LEU A 45 -12.39 -4.46 -8.27
N GLY A 46 -12.59 -4.45 -9.58
CA GLY A 46 -12.23 -3.29 -10.38
C GLY A 46 -12.62 -3.44 -11.84
N THR A 47 -12.60 -2.31 -12.55
CA THR A 47 -12.62 -2.31 -14.02
C THR A 47 -11.28 -1.75 -14.51
N PRO A 48 -11.05 -1.64 -15.83
CA PRO A 48 -9.83 -1.02 -16.34
C PRO A 48 -9.54 0.38 -15.76
N ASN A 49 -10.56 1.11 -15.26
CA ASN A 49 -10.47 2.53 -14.87
C ASN A 49 -10.66 2.80 -13.37
N TRP A 50 -11.01 1.81 -12.54
CA TRP A 50 -11.18 2.00 -11.09
C TRP A 50 -10.97 0.69 -10.34
N ILE A 51 -10.62 0.80 -9.06
CA ILE A 51 -10.42 -0.30 -8.12
C ILE A 51 -11.22 -0.06 -6.83
N VAL A 52 -11.70 -1.15 -6.23
CA VAL A 52 -12.32 -1.19 -4.91
C VAL A 52 -11.42 -1.96 -3.98
N THR A 53 -11.20 -1.38 -2.81
CA THR A 53 -10.57 -2.07 -1.69
C THR A 53 -11.61 -2.27 -0.59
N GLN A 54 -11.62 -3.44 0.03
CA GLN A 54 -12.50 -3.73 1.16
C GLN A 54 -11.96 -3.17 2.49
N PRO A 55 -12.86 -2.76 3.41
CA PRO A 55 -12.48 -2.46 4.80
C PRO A 55 -11.80 -3.66 5.47
N LEU A 56 -10.89 -3.40 6.41
CA LEU A 56 -10.14 -4.42 7.16
C LEU A 56 -9.24 -5.35 6.31
N HIS A 57 -9.10 -5.06 5.02
CA HIS A 57 -8.16 -5.71 4.14
C HIS A 57 -6.94 -4.81 3.90
N PHE A 58 -5.83 -5.43 3.54
CA PHE A 58 -4.57 -4.74 3.28
C PHE A 58 -4.10 -5.00 1.85
N TYR A 59 -3.48 -4.00 1.24
CA TYR A 59 -3.10 -4.02 -0.17
C TYR A 59 -1.67 -3.51 -0.35
N PRO A 60 -0.88 -4.13 -1.23
CA PRO A 60 0.36 -3.53 -1.72
C PRO A 60 0.13 -2.17 -2.33
N VAL A 61 1.02 -1.23 -2.04
CA VAL A 61 0.95 0.13 -2.58
C VAL A 61 2.33 0.63 -2.96
N VAL A 62 2.37 1.32 -4.10
CA VAL A 62 3.50 2.15 -4.52
C VAL A 62 2.99 3.58 -4.62
N ARG A 63 3.55 4.51 -3.85
CA ARG A 63 3.21 5.94 -3.91
C ARG A 63 4.34 6.73 -4.52
N LYS A 64 3.98 7.84 -5.15
CA LYS A 64 4.93 8.87 -5.58
C LYS A 64 4.46 10.23 -5.09
N GLU A 65 5.36 10.94 -4.43
CA GLU A 65 5.18 12.34 -4.02
C GLU A 65 6.40 13.13 -4.49
N GLY A 66 6.20 14.03 -5.45
CA GLY A 66 7.31 14.74 -6.10
C GLY A 66 8.28 13.77 -6.79
N SER A 67 9.52 13.71 -6.29
CA SER A 67 10.56 12.78 -6.78
C SER A 67 10.72 11.52 -5.92
N GLU A 68 10.01 11.46 -4.79
CA GLU A 68 10.14 10.37 -3.82
C GLU A 68 9.20 9.22 -4.16
N ILE A 69 9.72 8.01 -4.02
CA ILE A 69 8.99 6.76 -4.24
C ILE A 69 8.86 6.06 -2.89
N TYR A 70 7.65 5.59 -2.60
CA TYR A 70 7.33 4.84 -1.40
C TYR A 70 6.71 3.51 -1.77
N VAL A 71 7.11 2.44 -1.09
CA VAL A 71 6.58 1.09 -1.30
C VAL A 71 6.20 0.48 0.04
N GLY A 72 5.05 -0.19 0.09
CA GLY A 72 4.60 -0.83 1.32
C GLY A 72 3.20 -1.41 1.22
N ILE A 73 2.47 -1.33 2.33
CA ILE A 73 1.09 -1.81 2.47
C ILE A 73 0.19 -0.67 2.94
N MET A 74 -1.05 -0.65 2.44
CA MET A 74 -2.12 0.24 2.87
C MET A 74 -3.35 -0.53 3.33
N SER A 75 -4.11 0.03 4.26
CA SER A 75 -5.47 -0.43 4.56
C SER A 75 -6.43 -0.06 3.43
N GLY A 76 -7.35 -0.96 3.12
CA GLY A 76 -8.45 -0.72 2.18
C GLY A 76 -9.70 -0.12 2.81
N GLY A 77 -10.71 0.10 1.97
CA GLY A 77 -12.02 0.58 2.37
C GLY A 77 -12.08 2.08 2.67
N ARG A 78 -13.30 2.55 2.95
CA ARG A 78 -13.57 3.94 3.37
C ARG A 78 -13.05 4.22 4.78
N PHE A 79 -13.19 3.24 5.68
CA PHE A 79 -12.67 3.32 7.05
C PHE A 79 -11.38 2.52 7.12
N LYS A 80 -10.26 3.24 7.21
CA LYS A 80 -8.93 2.67 7.20
C LYS A 80 -8.51 2.29 8.62
N VAL A 81 -7.84 1.16 8.77
CA VAL A 81 -7.25 0.72 10.04
C VAL A 81 -5.73 0.83 10.01
N PRO A 82 -5.07 0.97 11.18
CA PRO A 82 -3.62 0.96 11.24
C PRO A 82 -3.02 -0.34 10.69
N VAL A 83 -1.96 -0.23 9.90
CA VAL A 83 -1.33 -1.39 9.23
C VAL A 83 -0.38 -2.15 10.16
N GLY A 84 0.36 -1.44 11.02
CA GLY A 84 1.39 -2.03 11.87
C GLY A 84 2.66 -2.42 11.11
N THR A 85 3.50 -3.28 11.69
CA THR A 85 4.75 -3.68 11.01
C THR A 85 4.45 -4.61 9.85
N VAL A 86 5.11 -4.40 8.72
CA VAL A 86 4.89 -5.18 7.50
C VAL A 86 6.09 -6.05 7.22
N GLN A 87 5.85 -7.25 6.72
CA GLN A 87 6.85 -7.99 5.98
C GLN A 87 6.37 -8.26 4.56
N LEU A 88 7.22 -7.96 3.57
CA LEU A 88 6.96 -8.13 2.15
C LEU A 88 7.96 -9.12 1.57
N ARG A 89 7.49 -10.01 0.71
CA ARG A 89 8.35 -10.91 -0.07
C ARG A 89 7.89 -10.92 -1.52
N ILE A 90 8.81 -10.70 -2.45
CA ILE A 90 8.54 -10.83 -3.88
C ILE A 90 9.10 -12.18 -4.33
N ASP A 91 8.25 -13.02 -4.90
CA ASP A 91 8.56 -14.39 -5.31
C ASP A 91 9.30 -15.17 -4.21
N GLN A 92 10.52 -15.65 -4.51
CA GLN A 92 11.37 -16.38 -3.57
C GLN A 92 12.49 -15.55 -2.94
N ASN A 93 12.53 -14.23 -3.16
CA ASN A 93 13.55 -13.36 -2.58
C ASN A 93 13.47 -13.30 -1.06
N GLU A 94 14.46 -12.69 -0.40
CA GLU A 94 14.40 -12.42 1.04
C GLU A 94 13.23 -11.49 1.38
N ALA A 95 12.67 -11.67 2.58
CA ALA A 95 11.58 -10.84 3.04
C ALA A 95 12.09 -9.50 3.57
N TRP A 96 11.52 -8.41 3.08
CA TRP A 96 11.72 -7.06 3.59
C TRP A 96 10.84 -6.83 4.80
N THR A 97 11.40 -6.30 5.89
CA THR A 97 10.60 -5.79 7.01
C THR A 97 10.50 -4.28 6.90
N ILE A 98 9.29 -3.73 6.97
CA ILE A 98 9.01 -2.29 6.97
C ILE A 98 8.30 -1.94 8.27
N SER A 99 8.90 -1.07 9.08
CA SER A 99 8.29 -0.63 10.33
C SER A 99 7.44 0.65 10.11
N PRO A 100 6.44 0.91 10.97
CA PRO A 100 5.67 2.15 10.90
C PRO A 100 6.54 3.41 10.97
N GLN A 101 7.69 3.35 11.66
CA GLN A 101 8.62 4.48 11.81
C GLN A 101 9.29 4.90 10.49
N GLU A 102 9.32 4.01 9.49
CA GLU A 102 9.80 4.33 8.14
C GLU A 102 8.77 5.14 7.33
N THR A 103 7.51 5.17 7.77
CA THR A 103 6.44 5.92 7.08
C THR A 103 6.65 7.42 7.30
N PRO A 104 6.68 8.24 6.23
CA PRO A 104 6.76 9.70 6.38
C PRO A 104 5.62 10.25 7.23
N VAL A 105 5.95 11.20 8.10
CA VAL A 105 4.96 11.84 8.99
C VAL A 105 3.89 12.59 8.20
N SER A 106 4.23 13.10 7.01
CA SER A 106 3.27 13.72 6.08
C SER A 106 2.15 12.78 5.64
N MET A 107 2.36 11.46 5.70
CA MET A 107 1.37 10.45 5.33
C MET A 107 0.59 9.92 6.54
N ALA A 108 0.97 10.31 7.75
CA ALA A 108 0.36 9.89 8.99
C ALA A 108 -0.68 10.93 9.45
N PRO A 109 -1.75 10.52 10.17
CA PRO A 109 -2.78 11.45 10.61
C PRO A 109 -2.21 12.51 11.56
N SER A 110 -2.53 13.78 11.34
CA SER A 110 -2.20 14.85 12.27
C SER A 110 -3.04 14.71 13.54
N ILE A 111 -2.38 14.62 14.69
CA ILE A 111 -3.04 14.56 16.00
C ILE A 111 -2.92 15.98 16.60
N PRO A 112 -4.03 16.69 16.90
CA PRO A 112 -3.96 18.02 17.50
C PRO A 112 -3.37 17.97 18.91
N LEU A 113 -2.53 18.95 19.23
CA LEU A 113 -1.95 19.12 20.56
C LEU A 113 -2.85 19.97 21.46
N ALA A 114 -3.05 19.52 22.70
CA ALA A 114 -3.38 20.43 23.79
C ALA A 114 -2.07 21.07 24.29
N PRO A 115 -1.98 22.41 24.42
CA PRO A 115 -0.81 23.05 25.00
C PRO A 115 -0.61 22.58 26.44
N LEU A 116 0.62 22.19 26.80
CA LEU A 116 0.97 21.95 28.21
C LEU A 116 0.98 23.29 28.93
N VAL A 117 -0.03 23.52 29.77
CA VAL A 117 -0.14 24.73 30.59
C VAL A 117 0.85 24.63 31.76
N GLY A 118 1.79 25.57 31.86
CA GLY A 118 2.57 25.81 33.08
C GLY A 118 4.06 25.43 33.06
N LEU A 119 4.64 25.05 31.92
CA LEU A 119 6.09 24.78 31.81
C LEU A 119 6.84 25.95 31.16
N GLN A 120 7.91 26.44 31.79
CA GLN A 120 8.78 27.51 31.27
C GLN A 120 10.25 27.09 31.35
N GLY A 121 11.10 27.67 30.49
CA GLY A 121 12.56 27.45 30.48
C GLY A 121 13.01 26.16 29.78
N GLU A 122 14.22 25.70 30.09
CA GLU A 122 14.87 24.54 29.46
C GLU A 122 14.09 23.22 29.65
N GLN A 123 13.37 23.07 30.79
CA GLN A 123 12.43 21.96 30.99
C GLN A 123 11.30 21.96 29.94
N ALA A 124 10.81 23.12 29.51
CA ALA A 124 9.74 23.20 28.52
C ALA A 124 10.23 22.69 27.16
N ALA A 125 11.47 23.01 26.77
CA ALA A 125 12.05 22.53 25.51
C ALA A 125 12.24 20.99 25.50
N LEU A 126 12.73 20.42 26.60
CA LEU A 126 12.88 18.96 26.74
C LEU A 126 11.52 18.24 26.71
N VAL A 127 10.53 18.76 27.42
CA VAL A 127 9.18 18.19 27.45
C VAL A 127 8.49 18.32 26.08
N ASN A 128 8.63 19.45 25.40
CA ASN A 128 8.06 19.66 24.06
C ASN A 128 8.67 18.69 23.05
N ASN A 129 10.00 18.52 23.02
CA ASN A 129 10.65 17.56 22.13
C ASN A 129 10.21 16.12 22.40
N ALA A 130 10.09 15.74 23.68
CA ALA A 130 9.61 14.41 24.06
C ALA A 130 8.15 14.20 23.62
N GLN A 131 7.31 15.22 23.76
CA GLN A 131 5.92 15.20 23.34
C GLN A 131 5.79 15.09 21.81
N GLU A 132 6.54 15.90 21.06
CA GLU A 132 6.58 15.85 19.59
C GLU A 132 7.02 14.46 19.09
N GLN A 133 8.07 13.89 19.70
CA GLN A 133 8.56 12.56 19.32
C GLN A 133 7.56 11.45 19.66
N ALA A 134 6.90 11.54 20.83
CA ALA A 134 5.86 10.60 21.22
C ALA A 134 4.66 10.67 20.27
N MET A 135 4.27 11.87 19.85
CA MET A 135 3.19 12.08 18.89
C MET A 135 3.54 11.62 17.50
N LYS A 136 4.74 11.93 17.00
CA LYS A 136 5.23 11.42 15.72
C LYS A 136 5.14 9.90 15.69
N SER A 137 5.63 9.25 16.75
CA SER A 137 5.59 7.80 16.88
C SER A 137 4.15 7.28 16.92
N THR A 138 3.26 7.95 17.65
CA THR A 138 1.84 7.58 17.75
C THR A 138 1.12 7.75 16.41
N SER A 139 1.33 8.86 15.72
CA SER A 139 0.78 9.15 14.40
C SER A 139 1.22 8.09 13.39
N GLN A 140 2.52 7.75 13.35
CA GLN A 140 3.05 6.68 12.51
C GLN A 140 2.45 5.31 12.85
N LEU A 141 2.29 4.98 14.14
CA LEU A 141 1.66 3.72 14.58
C LEU A 141 0.18 3.62 14.20
N MET A 142 -0.53 4.74 14.15
CA MET A 142 -1.94 4.82 13.77
C MET A 142 -2.15 4.99 12.26
N SER A 143 -1.06 5.07 11.49
CA SER A 143 -1.12 5.32 10.06
C SER A 143 -1.84 4.18 9.32
N PRO A 144 -2.74 4.50 8.37
CA PRO A 144 -3.34 3.50 7.48
C PRO A 144 -2.38 3.02 6.38
N TYR A 145 -1.11 3.43 6.48
CA TYR A 145 -0.01 3.03 5.62
C TYR A 145 1.15 2.52 6.46
N THR A 146 1.89 1.55 5.95
CA THR A 146 3.25 1.27 6.39
C THR A 146 4.11 1.10 5.15
N VAL A 147 4.93 2.11 4.89
CA VAL A 147 5.72 2.26 3.67
C VAL A 147 7.15 2.62 4.01
N THR A 148 8.07 2.23 3.13
CA THR A 148 9.47 2.67 3.15
C THR A 148 9.75 3.54 1.92
N GLY A 149 10.74 4.41 2.02
CA GLY A 149 11.19 5.30 0.94
C GLY A 149 12.62 5.01 0.49
N GLY A 150 13.16 5.88 -0.37
CA GLY A 150 14.58 5.88 -0.76
C GLY A 150 15.02 4.60 -1.47
N ASP A 151 16.27 4.19 -1.22
CA ASP A 151 16.88 3.05 -1.92
C ASP A 151 16.19 1.72 -1.61
N LYS A 152 15.69 1.55 -0.37
CA LYS A 152 14.93 0.36 0.01
C LYS A 152 13.64 0.26 -0.80
N ALA A 153 12.91 1.36 -0.97
CA ALA A 153 11.71 1.38 -1.82
C ALA A 153 12.03 1.03 -3.28
N LYS A 154 13.12 1.59 -3.84
CA LYS A 154 13.56 1.28 -5.21
C LYS A 154 13.94 -0.19 -5.39
N GLN A 155 14.66 -0.77 -4.44
CA GLN A 155 15.05 -2.19 -4.48
C GLN A 155 13.82 -3.11 -4.43
N ILE A 156 12.87 -2.83 -3.54
CA ILE A 156 11.60 -3.58 -3.47
C ILE A 156 10.86 -3.43 -4.81
N LEU A 157 10.74 -2.22 -5.33
CA LEU A 157 10.03 -1.97 -6.58
C LEU A 157 10.70 -2.65 -7.78
N LYS A 158 12.03 -2.70 -7.81
CA LYS A 158 12.79 -3.43 -8.83
C LYS A 158 12.50 -4.92 -8.79
N GLN A 159 12.45 -5.51 -7.58
CA GLN A 159 12.03 -6.90 -7.42
C GLN A 159 10.60 -7.09 -7.95
N MET A 160 9.68 -6.18 -7.62
CA MET A 160 8.29 -6.25 -8.10
C MET A 160 8.22 -6.19 -9.63
N VAL A 161 8.92 -5.26 -10.27
CA VAL A 161 8.93 -5.11 -11.74
C VAL A 161 9.39 -6.37 -12.48
N SER A 162 10.33 -7.12 -11.91
CA SER A 162 10.82 -8.38 -12.48
C SER A 162 10.09 -9.64 -11.96
N GLY A 163 9.22 -9.48 -10.98
CA GLY A 163 8.61 -10.56 -10.22
C GLY A 163 7.18 -10.88 -10.66
N HIS A 164 6.59 -11.90 -10.02
CA HIS A 164 5.28 -12.44 -10.41
C HIS A 164 4.26 -12.45 -9.27
N LEU A 165 4.72 -12.42 -8.02
CA LEU A 165 3.87 -12.48 -6.85
C LEU A 165 4.49 -11.66 -5.71
N ILE A 166 3.68 -10.83 -5.07
CA ILE A 166 4.01 -10.24 -3.77
C ILE A 166 3.21 -10.94 -2.68
N LYS A 167 3.90 -11.46 -1.67
CA LYS A 167 3.32 -11.95 -0.43
C LYS A 167 3.59 -10.95 0.67
N TYR A 168 2.63 -10.74 1.54
CA TYR A 168 2.80 -9.84 2.67
C TYR A 168 2.15 -10.38 3.92
N ARG A 169 2.71 -9.97 5.05
CA ARG A 169 2.06 -10.09 6.35
C ARG A 169 2.10 -8.77 7.08
N THR A 170 0.98 -8.40 7.68
CA THR A 170 0.92 -7.33 8.68
C THR A 170 1.03 -7.96 10.05
N VAL A 171 1.84 -7.37 10.91
CA VAL A 171 1.98 -7.73 12.31
C VAL A 171 1.37 -6.59 13.11
N GLY A 172 0.14 -6.81 13.57
CA GLY A 172 -0.59 -5.88 14.40
C GLY A 172 0.05 -5.75 15.79
N ILE A 173 -0.54 -4.87 16.62
CA ILE A 173 -0.09 -4.64 18.01
C ILE A 173 -0.10 -5.94 18.85
N ASN A 174 -0.90 -6.94 18.43
CA ASN A 174 -0.85 -8.31 18.94
C ASN A 174 -0.82 -9.34 17.79
N GLN A 175 -0.40 -10.58 18.07
CA GLN A 175 -0.36 -11.64 17.05
C GLN A 175 -1.73 -11.93 16.43
N ALA A 176 -2.81 -11.81 17.19
CA ALA A 176 -4.17 -12.07 16.70
C ALA A 176 -4.65 -11.07 15.63
N ALA A 177 -4.09 -9.86 15.61
CA ALA A 177 -4.34 -8.86 14.57
C ALA A 177 -3.41 -9.00 13.36
N SER A 178 -2.58 -10.03 13.31
CA SER A 178 -1.71 -10.28 12.16
C SER A 178 -2.48 -10.93 11.03
N THR A 179 -2.30 -10.43 9.81
CA THR A 179 -2.95 -10.97 8.61
C THR A 179 -1.94 -11.20 7.51
N THR A 180 -2.28 -12.07 6.56
CA THR A 180 -1.46 -12.33 5.37
C THR A 180 -2.27 -12.02 4.13
N GLY A 181 -1.60 -11.61 3.07
CA GLY A 181 -2.20 -11.49 1.75
C GLY A 181 -1.18 -11.72 0.65
N GLU A 182 -1.70 -11.88 -0.56
CA GLU A 182 -0.91 -12.07 -1.76
C GLU A 182 -1.53 -11.24 -2.89
N ALA A 183 -0.71 -10.72 -3.78
CA ALA A 183 -1.16 -10.10 -5.02
C ALA A 183 -0.28 -10.56 -6.18
N VAL A 184 -0.92 -10.95 -7.28
CA VAL A 184 -0.22 -11.26 -8.53
C VAL A 184 0.41 -9.99 -9.08
N ILE A 185 1.65 -10.09 -9.54
CA ILE A 185 2.32 -9.04 -10.27
C ILE A 185 2.20 -9.37 -11.75
N ASP A 186 1.45 -8.55 -12.46
CA ASP A 186 1.17 -8.72 -13.88
C ASP A 186 1.67 -7.49 -14.68
N PRO A 187 1.58 -7.51 -16.02
CA PRO A 187 2.01 -6.38 -16.83
C PRO A 187 1.29 -5.05 -16.53
N SER A 188 0.15 -5.07 -15.83
CA SER A 188 -0.59 -3.86 -15.47
C SER A 188 0.15 -3.06 -14.38
N LEU A 189 0.99 -3.69 -13.55
CA LEU A 189 1.85 -2.98 -12.60
C LEU A 189 2.75 -1.99 -13.33
N VAL A 190 3.53 -2.48 -14.30
CA VAL A 190 4.48 -1.66 -15.08
C VAL A 190 3.75 -0.53 -15.82
N LYS A 191 2.58 -0.82 -16.38
CA LYS A 191 1.75 0.19 -17.02
C LYS A 191 1.35 1.30 -16.04
N SER A 192 0.83 0.94 -14.87
CA SER A 192 0.38 1.92 -13.88
C SER A 192 1.51 2.66 -13.19
N LEU A 193 2.70 2.07 -13.04
CA LEU A 193 3.88 2.78 -12.57
C LEU A 193 4.25 3.93 -13.52
N ARG A 194 4.19 3.71 -14.84
CA ARG A 194 4.42 4.77 -15.83
C ARG A 194 3.35 5.85 -15.78
N GLU A 195 2.09 5.49 -15.53
CA GLU A 195 0.98 6.45 -15.38
C GLU A 195 1.22 7.43 -14.22
N ILE A 196 1.87 6.98 -13.14
CA ILE A 196 2.26 7.86 -12.01
C ILE A 196 3.66 8.49 -12.19
N GLY A 197 4.28 8.30 -13.36
CA GLY A 197 5.59 8.87 -13.70
C GLY A 197 6.77 8.20 -13.00
N ILE A 198 6.69 6.90 -12.73
CA ILE A 198 7.82 6.06 -12.33
C ILE A 198 8.24 5.24 -13.55
N GLU A 199 9.46 5.45 -14.03
CA GLU A 199 10.03 4.67 -15.14
C GLU A 199 10.78 3.45 -14.61
N PRO A 200 10.29 2.21 -14.83
CA PRO A 200 10.91 1.02 -14.24
C PRO A 200 12.38 0.80 -14.64
N ASN A 201 12.78 1.31 -15.82
CA ASN A 201 14.15 1.20 -16.32
C ASN A 201 15.13 2.15 -15.59
N SER A 202 14.62 3.11 -14.82
CA SER A 202 15.40 4.08 -14.04
C SER A 202 15.54 3.74 -12.55
N LEU A 203 15.03 2.57 -12.14
CA LEU A 203 15.03 2.08 -10.75
C LEU A 203 16.35 1.45 -10.30
#